data_AF-A0AA43I1E0-F1
#
_entry.id   AF-A0AA43I1E0-F1
#
_cell.length_a   1.000
_cell.length_b   1.000
_cell.length_c   1.000
_cell.angle_alpha   90.00
_cell.angle_beta   90.00
_cell.angle_gamma   90.00
#
_symmetry.space_group_name_H-M   'P 1'
#
loop_
_entity.id
_entity.type
_entity.pdbx_description
1 polymer ?
#
loop_
_entity_poly.entity_id
_entity_poly.type
_entity_poly.pdbx_seq_one_letter_code
_entity_poly.pdbx_strand_id
1 'polypeptide(L)'
;MKKGQTNNPNGRPKGVPNKITGELKSWIQQVIDGNRVQFEKDLKELDPKDRVQVLEKLMQYVVPKQQSVSVDAQIACEYKELEKLLLSAPDEVVDRLAERIQTLNNLNHED
;
A
#
# COMPACT_ATOMS: atom_id res chain seq x y z
N MET A 1 1.73 -47.16 6.14
CA MET A 1 2.48 -46.05 5.52
C MET A 1 3.89 -46.06 6.08
N LYS A 2 4.93 -45.89 5.24
CA LYS A 2 6.33 -45.79 5.71
C LYS A 2 6.55 -44.41 6.35
N LYS A 3 7.46 -44.31 7.32
CA LYS A 3 7.84 -43.01 7.93
C LYS A 3 8.31 -42.05 6.82
N GLY A 4 7.66 -40.89 6.69
CA GLY A 4 7.92 -39.92 5.61
C GLY A 4 6.94 -39.95 4.42
N GLN A 5 5.98 -40.87 4.41
CA GLN A 5 4.98 -40.96 3.35
C GLN A 5 3.68 -40.24 3.78
N THR A 6 3.44 -39.06 3.22
CA THR A 6 2.17 -38.31 3.39
C THR A 6 1.16 -38.75 2.33
N ASN A 7 -0.13 -38.82 2.69
CA ASN A 7 -1.23 -39.08 1.75
C ASN A 7 -1.54 -37.87 0.85
N ASN A 8 -0.82 -36.76 1.02
CA ASN A 8 -0.92 -35.56 0.19
C ASN A 8 0.45 -35.25 -0.47
N PRO A 9 0.74 -35.86 -1.63
CA PRO A 9 2.02 -35.69 -2.33
C PRO A 9 2.23 -34.26 -2.86
N ASN A 10 1.15 -33.48 -3.06
CA ASN A 10 1.23 -32.09 -3.53
C ASN A 10 1.33 -31.07 -2.39
N GLY A 11 1.35 -31.53 -1.13
CA GLY A 11 1.37 -30.65 0.03
C GLY A 11 0.13 -29.75 0.13
N ARG A 12 0.15 -28.83 1.09
CA ARG A 12 -0.90 -27.81 1.20
C ARG A 12 -0.72 -26.79 0.07
N PRO A 13 -1.77 -26.43 -0.69
CA PRO A 13 -1.65 -25.42 -1.75
C PRO A 13 -1.12 -24.10 -1.19
N LYS A 14 -0.09 -23.54 -1.85
CA LYS A 14 0.54 -22.29 -1.46
C LYS A 14 -0.49 -21.15 -1.54
N GLY A 15 -0.66 -20.40 -0.46
CA GLY A 15 -1.61 -19.27 -0.39
C GLY A 15 -2.97 -19.57 0.24
N VAL A 16 -3.31 -20.83 0.53
CA VAL A 16 -4.57 -21.15 1.22
C VAL A 16 -4.43 -20.80 2.71
N PRO A 17 -5.24 -19.87 3.27
CA PRO A 17 -5.21 -19.51 4.69
C PRO A 17 -5.58 -20.71 5.58
N ASN A 18 -5.14 -20.71 6.84
CA ASN A 18 -5.39 -21.84 7.76
C ASN A 18 -6.88 -21.91 8.08
N LYS A 19 -7.47 -23.11 8.07
CA LYS A 19 -8.92 -23.31 8.29
C LYS A 19 -9.39 -22.63 9.59
N ILE A 20 -8.64 -22.82 10.68
CA ILE A 20 -8.88 -22.20 11.99
C ILE A 20 -8.84 -20.66 11.89
N THR A 21 -7.92 -20.10 11.11
CA THR A 21 -7.83 -18.65 10.88
C THR A 21 -9.02 -18.14 10.06
N GLY A 22 -9.55 -18.92 9.12
CA GLY A 22 -10.75 -18.58 8.36
C GLY A 22 -12.02 -18.57 9.20
N GLU A 23 -12.20 -19.60 10.04
CA GLU A 23 -13.35 -19.70 10.95
C GLU A 23 -13.38 -18.55 11.96
N LEU A 24 -12.23 -18.23 12.57
CA LEU A 24 -12.12 -17.10 13.50
C LEU A 24 -12.45 -15.76 12.81
N LYS A 25 -11.94 -15.51 11.60
CA LYS A 25 -12.27 -14.30 10.83
C LYS A 25 -13.76 -14.20 10.53
N SER A 26 -14.38 -15.31 10.12
CA SER A 26 -15.82 -15.36 9.85
C SER A 26 -16.63 -15.05 11.10
N TRP A 27 -16.26 -15.65 12.23
CA TRP A 27 -16.90 -15.40 13.51
C TRP A 27 -16.76 -13.93 13.96
N ILE A 28 -15.57 -13.34 13.87
CA ILE A 28 -15.35 -11.92 14.19
C ILE A 28 -16.21 -11.03 13.28
N GLN A 29 -16.29 -11.33 11.98
CA GLN A 29 -17.13 -10.59 11.04
C GLN A 29 -18.60 -10.66 11.44
N GLN A 30 -19.10 -11.85 11.79
CA GLN A 30 -20.48 -12.05 12.26
C GLN A 30 -20.78 -11.27 13.54
N VAL A 31 -19.85 -11.25 14.50
CA VAL A 31 -20.00 -10.47 15.74
C VAL A 31 -20.07 -8.97 15.42
N ILE A 32 -19.20 -8.46 14.54
CA ILE A 32 -19.21 -7.05 14.12
C ILE A 32 -20.54 -6.73 13.43
N ASP A 33 -20.98 -7.58 12.50
CA ASP A 33 -22.19 -7.35 11.70
C ASP A 33 -23.46 -7.42 12.55
N GLY A 34 -23.52 -8.34 13.51
CA GLY A 34 -24.63 -8.47 14.46
C GLY A 34 -24.77 -7.29 15.40
N ASN A 35 -23.67 -6.58 15.70
CA ASN A 35 -23.68 -5.44 16.62
C ASN A 35 -23.91 -4.08 15.95
N ARG A 36 -24.05 -4.02 14.61
CA ARG A 36 -24.20 -2.74 13.88
C ARG A 36 -25.36 -1.87 14.40
N VAL A 37 -26.52 -2.48 14.64
CA VAL A 37 -27.72 -1.75 15.11
C VAL A 37 -27.52 -1.21 16.53
N GLN A 38 -26.86 -1.98 17.40
CA GLN A 38 -26.54 -1.53 18.76
C GLN A 38 -25.52 -0.39 18.72
N PHE A 39 -24.47 -0.54 17.90
CA PHE A 39 -23.45 0.48 17.74
C PHE A 39 -24.02 1.83 17.26
N GLU A 40 -24.98 1.83 16.33
CA GLU A 40 -25.66 3.07 15.90
C GLU A 40 -26.47 3.74 17.01
N LYS A 41 -27.04 2.97 17.95
CA LYS A 41 -27.75 3.51 19.11
C LYS A 41 -26.76 4.11 20.11
N ASP A 42 -25.73 3.34 20.46
CA ASP A 42 -24.68 3.79 21.38
C ASP A 42 -24.03 5.08 20.87
N LEU A 43 -23.77 5.18 19.56
CA LEU A 43 -23.21 6.36 18.92
C LEU A 43 -24.09 7.62 19.06
N LYS A 44 -25.43 7.45 19.08
CA LYS A 44 -26.38 8.56 19.28
C LYS A 44 -26.48 8.98 20.75
N GLU A 45 -26.30 8.04 21.66
CA GLU A 45 -26.33 8.26 23.11
C GLU A 45 -25.04 8.90 23.64
N LEU A 46 -23.92 8.79 22.91
CA LEU A 46 -22.67 9.44 23.26
C LEU A 46 -22.78 10.97 23.33
N ASP A 47 -22.00 11.54 24.23
CA ASP A 47 -21.80 12.99 24.32
C ASP A 47 -21.30 13.55 22.98
N PRO A 48 -21.67 14.81 22.63
CA PRO A 48 -21.35 15.38 21.34
C PRO A 48 -19.87 15.30 20.95
N LYS A 49 -18.97 15.53 21.92
CA LYS A 49 -17.52 15.48 21.70
C LYS A 49 -17.04 14.06 21.36
N ASP A 50 -17.48 13.07 22.12
CA ASP A 50 -17.04 11.68 21.95
C ASP A 50 -17.60 11.08 20.66
N ARG A 51 -18.85 11.42 20.33
CA ARG A 51 -19.46 11.06 19.05
C ARG A 51 -18.67 11.57 17.86
N VAL A 52 -18.22 12.84 17.88
CA VAL A 52 -17.37 13.39 16.82
C VAL A 52 -16.03 12.65 16.74
N GLN A 53 -15.39 12.32 17.87
CA GLN A 53 -14.13 11.58 17.87
C GLN A 53 -14.26 10.15 17.33
N VAL A 54 -15.34 9.45 17.68
CA VAL A 54 -15.61 8.10 17.15
C VAL A 54 -15.84 8.16 15.64
N LEU A 55 -16.65 9.12 15.17
CA LEU A 55 -16.88 9.34 13.75
C LEU A 55 -15.59 9.70 13.00
N GLU A 56 -14.75 10.56 13.57
CA GLU A 56 -13.43 10.89 13.03
C GLU A 56 -12.57 9.63 12.82
N LYS A 57 -12.51 8.76 13.82
CA LYS A 57 -11.76 7.49 13.74
C LYS A 57 -12.32 6.57 12.66
N LEU A 58 -13.64 6.47 12.53
CA LEU A 58 -14.29 5.65 11.49
C LEU A 58 -14.00 6.21 10.08
N MET A 59 -14.01 7.53 9.90
CA MET A 59 -13.70 8.16 8.61
C MET A 59 -12.33 7.77 8.07
N GLN A 60 -11.34 7.51 8.95
CA GLN A 60 -9.99 7.08 8.55
C GLN A 60 -9.96 5.75 7.77
N TYR A 61 -11.00 4.93 7.90
CA TYR A 61 -11.11 3.63 7.25
C TYR A 61 -12.06 3.63 6.05
N VAL A 62 -12.88 4.68 5.91
CA VAL A 62 -13.85 4.83 4.80
C VAL A 62 -13.33 5.80 3.75
N VAL A 63 -12.70 6.89 4.18
CA VAL A 63 -12.13 7.91 3.31
C VAL A 63 -10.65 7.59 3.12
N PRO A 64 -10.16 7.50 1.87
CA PRO A 64 -8.73 7.43 1.62
C PRO A 64 -8.06 8.65 2.26
N LYS A 65 -7.24 8.42 3.29
CA LYS A 65 -6.36 9.49 3.76
C LYS A 65 -5.47 9.86 2.59
N GLN A 66 -5.37 11.16 2.29
CA GLN A 66 -4.23 11.64 1.51
C GLN A 66 -2.98 11.18 2.25
N GLN A 67 -2.34 10.14 1.74
CA GLN A 67 -1.03 9.76 2.23
C GLN A 67 -0.15 10.98 1.99
N SER A 68 0.61 11.38 3.01
CA SER A 68 1.79 12.20 2.77
C SER A 68 2.56 11.48 1.67
N VAL A 69 2.74 12.13 0.52
CA VAL A 69 3.46 11.54 -0.62
C VAL A 69 4.75 10.98 -0.05
N SER A 70 4.93 9.66 -0.11
CA SER A 70 6.16 9.05 0.39
C SER A 70 7.31 9.59 -0.46
N VAL A 71 8.51 9.67 0.11
CA VAL A 71 9.71 10.11 -0.64
C VAL A 71 9.85 9.31 -1.93
N ASP A 72 9.59 8.00 -1.87
CA ASP A 72 9.60 7.12 -3.05
C ASP A 72 8.56 7.50 -4.11
N ALA A 73 7.35 7.88 -3.69
CA ALA A 73 6.29 8.31 -4.60
C ALA A 73 6.60 9.68 -5.23
N GLN A 74 7.27 10.57 -4.49
CA GLN A 74 7.71 11.86 -5.00
C GLN A 74 8.81 11.68 -6.04
N ILE A 75 9.83 10.87 -5.72
CA ILE A 75 10.91 10.50 -6.65
C ILE A 75 10.34 9.86 -7.93
N ALA A 76 9.39 8.94 -7.81
CA ALA A 76 8.76 8.31 -8.97
C ALA A 76 8.01 9.32 -9.86
N CYS A 77 7.38 10.32 -9.25
CA CYS A 77 6.71 11.39 -9.98
C CYS A 77 7.73 12.28 -10.73
N GLU A 78 8.82 12.66 -10.06
CA GLU A 78 9.91 13.45 -10.64
C GLU A 78 10.56 12.74 -11.83
N TYR A 79 10.85 11.44 -11.72
CA TYR A 79 11.37 10.65 -12.85
C TYR A 79 10.43 10.65 -14.05
N LYS A 80 9.12 10.55 -13.82
CA LYS A 80 8.11 10.55 -14.88
C LYS A 80 8.02 11.91 -15.58
N GLU A 81 8.16 13.00 -14.83
CA GLU A 81 8.21 14.34 -15.41
C GLU A 81 9.49 14.56 -16.24
N LEU A 82 10.64 14.09 -15.74
CA LEU A 82 11.90 14.09 -16.48
C LEU A 82 11.81 13.30 -17.79
N GLU A 83 11.23 12.10 -17.77
CA GLU A 83 11.02 11.29 -18.97
C GLU A 83 10.20 12.04 -20.02
N LYS A 84 9.11 12.69 -19.59
CA LYS A 84 8.26 13.50 -20.46
C LYS A 84 9.04 14.66 -21.10
N LEU A 85 9.88 15.34 -20.32
CA LEU A 85 10.71 16.44 -20.82
C LEU A 85 11.70 15.94 -21.87
N LEU A 86 12.40 14.82 -21.61
CA LEU A 86 13.35 14.22 -22.54
C LEU A 86 12.69 13.83 -23.86
N LEU A 87 11.49 13.25 -23.83
CA LEU A 87 10.75 12.86 -25.04
C LEU A 87 10.27 14.07 -25.86
N SER A 88 10.07 15.22 -25.22
CA SER A 88 9.63 16.45 -25.87
C SER A 88 10.78 17.39 -26.26
N ALA A 89 12.00 17.09 -25.81
CA ALA A 89 13.16 17.93 -26.04
C ALA A 89 13.70 17.75 -27.46
N PRO A 90 14.26 18.81 -28.08
CA PRO A 90 14.98 18.67 -29.34
C PRO A 90 16.25 17.80 -29.18
N ASP A 91 16.56 16.99 -30.20
CA ASP A 91 17.70 16.06 -30.19
C ASP A 91 19.04 16.76 -29.84
N GLU A 92 19.27 17.96 -30.38
CA GLU A 92 20.49 18.75 -30.10
C GLU A 92 20.68 19.01 -28.59
N VAL A 93 19.60 19.22 -27.85
CA VAL A 93 19.65 19.48 -26.40
C VAL A 93 19.93 18.18 -25.64
N VAL A 94 19.34 17.06 -26.09
CA VAL A 94 19.54 15.73 -25.49
C VAL A 94 21.00 15.28 -25.66
N ASP A 95 21.56 15.48 -26.85
CA ASP A 95 22.95 15.12 -27.16
C ASP A 95 23.93 15.92 -26.31
N ARG A 96 23.74 17.23 -26.20
CA ARG A 96 24.56 18.11 -25.33
C ARG A 96 24.48 17.70 -23.86
N LEU A 97 23.31 17.27 -23.39
CA LEU A 97 23.13 16.78 -22.03
C LEU A 97 23.89 15.47 -21.80
N ALA A 98 23.86 14.55 -22.77
CA ALA A 98 24.58 13.28 -22.70
C ALA A 98 26.10 13.49 -22.61
N GLU A 99 26.66 14.36 -23.47
CA GLU A 99 28.09 14.72 -23.43
C GLU A 99 28.50 15.32 -22.09
N ARG A 100 27.66 16.21 -21.53
CA ARG A 100 27.91 16.83 -20.22
C ARG A 100 27.94 15.80 -19.10
N ILE A 101 27.04 14.82 -19.10
CA ILE A 101 27.00 13.74 -18.11
C ILE A 101 28.24 12.86 -18.21
N GLN A 102 28.65 12.48 -19.41
CA GLN A 102 29.87 11.69 -19.63
C GLN A 102 31.11 12.42 -19.12
N THR A 103 31.20 13.73 -19.40
CA THR A 103 32.31 14.57 -18.91
C THR A 103 32.38 14.58 -17.38
N LEU A 104 31.23 14.71 -16.71
CA LEU A 104 31.16 14.73 -15.26
C LEU A 104 31.49 13.37 -14.63
N ASN A 105 31.05 12.26 -15.23
CA ASN A 105 31.37 10.93 -14.73
C ASN A 105 32.87 10.62 -14.87
N ASN A 106 33.49 11.04 -15.98
CA ASN A 106 34.93 10.85 -16.17
C ASN A 106 35.74 11.65 -15.14
N LEU A 107 35.33 12.88 -14.81
CA LEU A 107 35.96 13.69 -13.78
C LEU A 107 35.86 13.06 -12.37
N ASN A 108 34.72 12.46 -12.04
CA ASN A 108 34.51 11.79 -10.75
C ASN A 108 35.23 10.43 -10.62
N HIS A 109 35.79 9.90 -11.71
CA HIS A 109 36.52 8.63 -11.73
C HIS A 109 38.06 8.82 -11.75
N GLU A 110 38.55 10.06 -11.82
CA GLU A 110 39.98 10.39 -11.75
C GLU A 110 40.45 10.87 -10.36
N ASP A 111 39.52 10.96 -9.39
CA ASP A 111 39.77 11.16 -7.93
C ASP A 111 39.55 9.84 -7.14
#